data_AF-A0A0Q7T735-F1
#
_entry.id   AF-A0A0Q7T735-F1
#
_cell.length_a   1.000
_cell.length_b   1.000
_cell.length_c   1.000
_cell.angle_alpha   90.00
_cell.angle_beta   90.00
_cell.angle_gamma   90.00
#
_symmetry.space_group_name_H-M   'P 1'
#
loop_
_entity.id
_entity.type
_entity.pdbx_description
1 polymer ?
#
loop_
_entity_poly.entity_id
_entity_poly.type
_entity_poly.pdbx_seq_one_letter_code
_entity_poly.pdbx_strand_id
1 'polypeptide(L)'
;MADRVLRVIDNQVRVSVAGGPLVAALAAQAALPFAERAEAALAEIEDLASGAPDAPSILNKLNLNGSNVAGNAAALRTAIGADLPSSIILSSEETLLERIDTGPIDLLGYIPRSIRNNIVTGASTPIVTSYVHDAVADAIASGRGLYWPTTISPIRIDEEINVTGPLSVFGDGRERSKLICDGCNGFVVAAGVDFVDVRDMSIAHITRYATTPNAFAAIRVNGTSSGLSYWSAFQGLLIDGFERAFDLAWVSNCYIADVKAPFVHKFIRGTGTGVNNWAIGNWAEAQSESGSVGLHMGDGLYAIEGWNFISNLVSQFETGGQFTGAANMIVSSNIIDFFVLDGIVTESSAGHGTTCMTVTDNYIACNGLAGNSGVRLSNDTAAAAGQDRGNTISGNQILAYTGKLLTYGIRQEGAEEHNNRIVGNAVTASNDCRLITGTDTIVANNHWLQGGFSTLVDVAYTNNIGDVVAGSDLLYSLSGTRRTLHKTSAPASGTYARGDVCWSPTPSAGGSPGWVCVAAGSPGTWKAMPALAA
;
A
#
# COMPACT_ATOMS: atom_id res chain seq x y z
N MET A 1 10.08 -52.17 -38.19
CA MET A 1 8.97 -51.36 -37.65
C MET A 1 9.57 -50.50 -36.56
N ALA A 2 9.73 -49.20 -36.80
CA ALA A 2 10.24 -48.27 -35.78
C ALA A 2 9.03 -47.68 -35.06
N ASP A 3 8.97 -47.85 -33.74
CA ASP A 3 7.89 -47.33 -32.90
C ASP A 3 7.83 -45.80 -33.02
N ARG A 4 6.69 -45.30 -33.52
CA ARG A 4 6.36 -43.87 -33.50
C ARG A 4 5.71 -43.58 -32.15
N VAL A 5 6.43 -42.88 -31.29
CA VAL A 5 5.90 -42.46 -29.98
C VAL A 5 5.29 -41.07 -30.13
N LEU A 6 3.97 -40.97 -29.95
CA LEU A 6 3.30 -39.70 -29.75
C LEU A 6 3.56 -39.24 -28.31
N ARG A 7 4.14 -38.05 -28.14
CA ARG A 7 4.20 -37.38 -26.83
C ARG A 7 3.59 -35.99 -26.94
N VAL A 8 2.70 -35.70 -25.99
CA VAL A 8 2.15 -34.36 -25.78
C VAL A 8 3.03 -33.70 -24.72
N ILE A 9 3.65 -32.58 -25.08
CA ILE A 9 4.45 -31.74 -24.18
C ILE A 9 4.06 -30.29 -24.47
N ASP A 10 3.75 -29.51 -23.43
CA ASP A 10 3.46 -28.07 -23.49
C ASP A 10 2.35 -27.67 -24.49
N ASN A 11 1.19 -28.31 -24.43
CA ASN A 11 0.02 -28.02 -25.30
C ASN A 11 0.30 -28.10 -26.81
N GLN A 12 1.34 -28.82 -27.22
CA GLN A 12 1.61 -29.14 -28.63
C GLN A 12 1.75 -30.65 -28.84
N VAL A 13 1.10 -31.13 -29.91
CA VAL A 13 1.34 -32.48 -30.43
C VAL A 13 2.63 -32.42 -31.25
N ARG A 14 3.71 -32.99 -30.73
CA ARG A 14 4.98 -33.10 -31.47
C ARG A 14 5.12 -34.51 -32.02
N VAL A 15 5.12 -34.60 -33.36
CA VAL A 15 5.48 -35.84 -34.06
C VAL A 15 6.95 -35.73 -34.44
N SER A 16 7.83 -36.40 -33.71
CA SER A 16 9.23 -36.50 -34.14
C SER A 16 9.38 -37.69 -35.08
N VAL A 17 9.71 -37.41 -36.34
CA VAL A 17 10.23 -38.42 -37.26
C VAL A 17 11.75 -38.28 -37.26
N ALA A 18 12.48 -39.39 -37.12
CA ALA A 18 13.93 -39.36 -37.10
C ALA A 18 14.49 -38.85 -38.44
N GLY A 19 15.00 -37.61 -38.44
CA GLY A 19 15.88 -37.06 -39.49
C GLY A 19 15.28 -35.97 -40.40
N GLY A 20 15.42 -34.70 -40.01
CA GLY A 20 15.26 -33.53 -40.90
C GLY A 20 14.74 -32.27 -40.19
N PRO A 21 15.27 -31.05 -40.47
CA PRO A 21 14.85 -29.84 -39.76
C PRO A 21 13.65 -29.15 -40.43
N LEU A 22 12.62 -28.85 -39.65
CA LEU A 22 11.42 -28.11 -40.08
C LEU A 22 11.36 -26.81 -39.28
N VAL A 23 12.04 -25.75 -39.74
CA VAL A 23 12.21 -24.49 -38.98
C VAL A 23 11.47 -23.29 -39.60
N ALA A 24 10.86 -23.42 -40.78
CA ALA A 24 10.24 -22.24 -41.43
C ALA A 24 8.71 -22.13 -41.31
N ALA A 25 7.97 -23.23 -41.08
CA ALA A 25 6.49 -23.21 -41.10
C ALA A 25 5.85 -22.79 -39.75
N LEU A 26 6.58 -22.93 -38.64
CA LEU A 26 6.04 -22.78 -37.28
C LEU A 26 5.77 -21.32 -36.85
N ALA A 27 6.39 -20.33 -37.48
CA ALA A 27 6.21 -18.93 -37.11
C ALA A 27 4.91 -18.32 -37.69
N ALA A 28 4.34 -18.90 -38.75
CA ALA A 28 3.11 -18.39 -39.37
C ALA A 28 1.83 -19.06 -38.80
N GLN A 29 1.91 -20.30 -38.30
CA GLN A 29 0.75 -21.05 -37.78
C GLN A 29 0.34 -20.65 -36.35
N ALA A 30 1.19 -19.95 -35.60
CA ALA A 30 0.90 -19.53 -34.23
C ALA A 30 -0.18 -18.44 -34.12
N ALA A 31 -0.55 -17.78 -35.23
CA ALA A 31 -1.48 -16.65 -35.25
C ALA A 31 -2.92 -16.98 -35.71
N LEU A 32 -3.22 -18.24 -36.10
CA LEU A 32 -4.53 -18.62 -36.64
C LEU A 32 -5.45 -19.28 -35.59
N PRO A 33 -6.78 -19.06 -35.63
CA PRO A 33 -7.76 -19.76 -34.81
C PRO A 33 -7.74 -21.28 -35.03
N PHE A 34 -8.14 -22.04 -34.01
CA PHE A 34 -8.08 -23.52 -34.01
C PHE A 34 -8.78 -24.19 -35.19
N ALA A 35 -9.90 -23.65 -35.68
CA ALA A 35 -10.62 -24.19 -36.84
C ALA A 35 -9.79 -24.11 -38.14
N GLU A 36 -9.05 -23.03 -38.36
CA GLU A 36 -8.15 -22.86 -39.52
C GLU A 36 -6.88 -23.72 -39.36
N ARG A 37 -6.42 -23.95 -38.12
CA ARG A 37 -5.34 -24.91 -37.85
C ARG A 37 -5.77 -26.35 -38.14
N ALA A 38 -7.04 -26.69 -37.88
CA ALA A 38 -7.58 -28.01 -38.17
C ALA A 38 -7.75 -28.24 -39.68
N GLU A 39 -8.22 -27.24 -40.44
CA GLU A 39 -8.29 -27.32 -41.90
C GLU A 39 -6.89 -27.34 -42.56
N ALA A 40 -5.94 -26.53 -42.08
CA ALA A 40 -4.57 -26.55 -42.56
C ALA A 40 -3.86 -27.87 -42.24
N ALA A 41 -4.08 -28.44 -41.05
CA ALA A 41 -3.57 -29.76 -40.68
C ALA A 41 -4.21 -30.87 -41.53
N LEU A 42 -5.49 -30.76 -41.88
CA LEU A 42 -6.16 -31.69 -42.80
C LEU A 42 -5.55 -31.63 -44.19
N ALA A 43 -5.29 -30.42 -44.71
CA ALA A 43 -4.66 -30.22 -46.02
C ALA A 43 -3.21 -30.74 -46.06
N GLU A 44 -2.45 -30.57 -44.98
CA GLU A 44 -1.09 -31.10 -44.84
C GLU A 44 -1.06 -32.63 -44.71
N ILE A 45 -2.06 -33.21 -44.04
CA ILE A 45 -2.28 -34.67 -44.00
C ILE A 45 -2.64 -35.22 -45.39
N GLU A 46 -3.45 -34.51 -46.17
CA GLU A 46 -3.78 -34.87 -47.55
C GLU A 46 -2.57 -34.79 -48.49
N ASP A 47 -1.74 -33.75 -48.36
CA ASP A 47 -0.51 -33.58 -49.14
C ASP A 47 0.52 -34.69 -48.80
N LEU A 48 0.70 -35.00 -47.50
CA LEU A 48 1.54 -36.11 -47.03
C LEU A 48 1.01 -37.48 -47.45
N ALA A 49 -0.32 -37.66 -47.56
CA ALA A 49 -0.93 -38.90 -48.04
C ALA A 49 -0.79 -39.07 -49.56
N SER A 50 -0.74 -37.97 -50.32
CA SER A 50 -0.60 -37.99 -51.79
C SER A 50 0.77 -38.48 -52.29
N GLY A 51 1.80 -38.42 -51.43
CA GLY A 51 3.15 -38.89 -51.71
C GLY A 51 3.41 -40.37 -51.38
N ALA A 52 2.44 -41.08 -50.79
CA ALA A 52 2.59 -42.50 -50.43
C ALA A 52 2.03 -43.41 -51.53
N PRO A 53 2.86 -44.21 -52.23
CA PRO A 53 2.44 -44.94 -53.44
C PRO A 53 1.37 -46.03 -53.22
N ASP A 54 1.03 -46.37 -51.97
CA ASP A 54 0.09 -47.45 -51.63
C ASP A 54 -0.99 -47.07 -50.58
N ALA A 55 -1.22 -45.78 -50.32
CA ALA A 55 -2.30 -45.37 -49.39
C ALA A 55 -3.62 -45.20 -50.16
N PRO A 56 -4.66 -46.02 -49.94
CA PRO A 56 -5.99 -45.71 -50.47
C PRO A 56 -6.43 -44.39 -49.87
N SER A 57 -6.89 -43.45 -50.70
CA SER A 57 -7.47 -42.20 -50.19
C SER A 57 -8.51 -42.52 -49.13
N ILE A 58 -8.52 -41.78 -48.02
CA ILE A 58 -9.48 -41.96 -46.93
C ILE A 58 -10.93 -41.94 -47.46
N LEU A 59 -11.18 -41.23 -48.56
CA LEU A 59 -12.44 -41.20 -49.28
C LEU A 59 -12.84 -42.55 -49.90
N ASN A 60 -11.89 -43.35 -50.40
CA ASN A 60 -12.17 -44.68 -50.94
C ASN A 60 -12.54 -45.72 -49.86
N LYS A 61 -12.08 -45.53 -48.61
CA LYS A 61 -12.50 -46.39 -47.49
C LYS A 61 -13.86 -46.02 -46.93
N LEU A 62 -14.30 -44.77 -47.10
CA LEU A 62 -15.60 -44.30 -46.61
C LEU A 62 -16.77 -44.55 -47.59
N ASN A 63 -16.49 -45.05 -48.81
CA ASN A 63 -17.48 -45.33 -49.86
C ASN A 63 -18.50 -44.18 -50.08
N LEU A 64 -18.02 -42.94 -50.05
CA LEU A 64 -18.81 -41.74 -50.29
C LEU A 64 -18.71 -41.29 -51.75
N ASN A 65 -19.06 -42.18 -52.68
CA ASN A 65 -19.22 -41.78 -54.08
C ASN A 65 -20.61 -41.16 -54.28
N GLY A 66 -20.69 -39.83 -54.19
CA GLY A 66 -21.73 -39.04 -54.87
C GLY A 66 -22.86 -38.44 -54.03
N SER A 67 -22.79 -38.40 -52.70
CA SER A 67 -23.80 -37.72 -51.87
C SER A 67 -23.21 -36.60 -51.01
N ASN A 68 -23.94 -35.48 -51.01
CA ASN A 68 -23.62 -34.18 -50.46
C ASN A 68 -23.18 -34.24 -48.98
N VAL A 69 -21.91 -33.95 -48.70
CA VAL A 69 -21.26 -34.08 -47.37
C VAL A 69 -21.74 -33.00 -46.37
N ALA A 70 -22.46 -31.99 -46.83
CA ALA A 70 -22.93 -30.89 -45.99
C ALA A 70 -24.07 -31.25 -45.01
N GLY A 71 -24.63 -32.47 -45.08
CA GLY A 71 -25.89 -32.80 -44.38
C GLY A 71 -25.81 -33.74 -43.18
N ASN A 72 -24.67 -34.38 -42.88
CA ASN A 72 -24.71 -35.48 -41.91
C ASN A 72 -23.45 -35.66 -41.04
N ALA A 73 -23.22 -34.68 -40.16
CA ALA A 73 -22.21 -34.78 -39.11
C ALA A 73 -22.40 -35.99 -38.16
N ALA A 74 -23.63 -36.54 -38.09
CA ALA A 74 -23.91 -37.73 -37.28
C ALA A 74 -23.37 -39.03 -37.93
N ALA A 75 -23.44 -39.17 -39.25
CA ALA A 75 -22.89 -40.33 -39.97
C ALA A 75 -21.35 -40.39 -39.89
N LEU A 76 -20.68 -39.23 -39.89
CA LEU A 76 -19.22 -39.15 -39.74
C LEU A 76 -18.77 -39.58 -38.34
N ARG A 77 -19.54 -39.23 -37.29
CA ARG A 77 -19.28 -39.66 -35.91
C ARG A 77 -19.44 -41.18 -35.72
N THR A 78 -20.42 -41.79 -36.38
CA THR A 78 -20.64 -43.25 -36.29
C THR A 78 -19.56 -44.06 -37.02
N ALA A 79 -19.05 -43.56 -38.15
CA ALA A 79 -18.01 -44.26 -38.92
C ALA A 79 -16.64 -44.25 -38.22
N ILE A 80 -16.31 -43.16 -37.51
CA ILE A 80 -15.04 -43.06 -36.76
C ILE A 80 -15.06 -43.93 -35.49
N GLY A 81 -16.24 -44.14 -34.88
CA GLY A 81 -16.38 -44.95 -33.67
C GLY A 81 -16.35 -46.47 -33.87
N ALA A 82 -16.49 -46.97 -35.11
CA ALA A 82 -16.68 -48.41 -35.36
C ALA A 82 -15.38 -49.21 -35.62
N ASP A 83 -14.27 -48.55 -35.97
CA ASP A 83 -13.02 -49.23 -36.39
C ASP A 83 -11.83 -49.01 -35.43
N LEU A 84 -12.06 -48.46 -34.24
CA LEU A 84 -11.02 -48.39 -33.22
C LEU A 84 -10.95 -49.72 -32.43
N PRO A 85 -9.76 -50.33 -32.30
CA PRO A 85 -9.59 -51.57 -31.55
C PRO A 85 -10.06 -51.37 -30.10
N SER A 86 -10.76 -52.37 -29.55
CA SER A 86 -11.39 -52.38 -28.21
C SER A 86 -10.43 -52.18 -27.02
N SER A 87 -9.14 -52.01 -27.27
CA SER A 87 -8.13 -51.62 -26.28
C SER A 87 -8.00 -50.11 -26.08
N ILE A 88 -8.65 -49.28 -26.90
CA ILE A 88 -8.76 -47.85 -26.67
C ILE A 88 -10.13 -47.60 -26.03
N ILE A 89 -10.17 -47.73 -24.70
CA ILE A 89 -11.27 -47.20 -23.90
C ILE A 89 -11.17 -45.67 -24.04
N LEU A 90 -11.88 -45.09 -25.00
CA LEU A 90 -12.30 -43.70 -24.91
C LEU A 90 -13.30 -43.65 -23.75
N SER A 91 -12.79 -43.55 -22.51
CA SER A 91 -13.59 -43.03 -21.41
C SER A 91 -14.05 -41.68 -21.90
N SER A 92 -15.34 -41.56 -22.24
CA SER A 92 -16.04 -40.36 -22.69
C SER A 92 -15.16 -39.12 -22.67
N GLU A 93 -14.61 -38.73 -23.82
CA GLU A 93 -13.70 -37.58 -24.00
C GLU A 93 -14.25 -36.28 -23.39
N GLU A 94 -15.57 -36.18 -23.20
CA GLU A 94 -16.22 -35.11 -22.43
C GLU A 94 -15.65 -34.94 -21.01
N THR A 95 -15.18 -36.00 -20.36
CA THR A 95 -14.66 -35.91 -18.97
C THR A 95 -13.16 -35.59 -18.85
N LEU A 96 -12.39 -35.70 -19.94
CA LEU A 96 -10.94 -35.48 -19.93
C LEU A 96 -10.55 -34.14 -20.58
N LEU A 97 -11.34 -33.62 -21.52
CA LEU A 97 -11.15 -32.29 -22.11
C LEU A 97 -11.71 -31.15 -21.26
N GLU A 98 -12.70 -31.40 -20.39
CA GLU A 98 -13.22 -30.40 -19.44
C GLU A 98 -12.24 -30.07 -18.29
N ARG A 99 -11.10 -30.76 -18.19
CA ARG A 99 -10.19 -30.69 -17.02
C ARG A 99 -8.77 -30.21 -17.29
N ILE A 100 -8.48 -29.65 -18.47
CA ILE A 100 -7.15 -29.08 -18.79
C ILE A 100 -7.28 -27.64 -19.29
N ASP A 101 -8.01 -26.81 -18.54
CA ASP A 101 -7.84 -25.36 -18.64
C ASP A 101 -7.63 -24.79 -17.24
N THR A 102 -6.53 -25.22 -16.61
CA THR A 102 -6.11 -24.78 -15.27
C THR A 102 -5.44 -23.41 -15.28
N GLY A 103 -5.27 -22.81 -16.46
CA GLY A 103 -4.72 -21.47 -16.61
C GLY A 103 -5.68 -20.38 -16.12
N PRO A 104 -5.23 -19.12 -16.04
CA PRO A 104 -6.13 -18.01 -15.77
C PRO A 104 -7.20 -17.85 -16.86
N ILE A 105 -8.30 -17.21 -16.50
CA ILE A 105 -9.29 -16.71 -17.45
C ILE A 105 -8.71 -15.49 -18.16
N ASP A 106 -8.71 -15.51 -19.50
CA ASP A 106 -8.38 -14.34 -20.31
C ASP A 106 -9.59 -13.40 -20.43
N LEU A 107 -9.47 -12.19 -19.89
CA LEU A 107 -10.53 -11.17 -19.95
C LEU A 107 -10.97 -10.87 -21.40
N LEU A 108 -10.06 -10.90 -22.38
CA LEU A 108 -10.45 -10.65 -23.77
C LEU A 108 -11.36 -11.75 -24.31
N GLY A 109 -11.31 -12.97 -23.75
CA GLY A 109 -12.20 -14.07 -24.08
C GLY A 109 -13.69 -13.72 -23.93
N TYR A 110 -14.00 -12.89 -22.91
CA TYR A 110 -15.34 -12.42 -22.59
C TYR A 110 -15.83 -11.27 -23.48
N ILE A 111 -14.91 -10.50 -24.07
CA ILE A 111 -15.25 -9.34 -24.88
C ILE A 111 -15.58 -9.80 -26.33
N PRO A 112 -16.75 -9.44 -26.89
CA PRO A 112 -17.11 -9.78 -28.27
C PRO A 112 -16.04 -9.34 -29.25
N ARG A 113 -15.78 -10.17 -30.28
CA ARG A 113 -14.70 -9.95 -31.26
C ARG A 113 -14.73 -8.54 -31.89
N SER A 114 -15.92 -8.00 -32.16
CA SER A 114 -16.08 -6.64 -32.71
C SER A 114 -15.53 -5.55 -31.78
N ILE A 115 -15.79 -5.65 -30.48
CA ILE A 115 -15.31 -4.72 -29.45
C ILE A 115 -13.83 -4.96 -29.16
N ARG A 116 -13.44 -6.23 -29.03
CA ARG A 116 -12.06 -6.67 -28.81
C ARG A 116 -11.11 -6.13 -29.88
N ASN A 117 -11.51 -6.20 -31.15
CA ASN A 117 -10.72 -5.66 -32.25
C ASN A 117 -10.50 -4.16 -32.09
N ASN A 118 -11.49 -3.39 -31.63
CA ASN A 118 -11.32 -1.95 -31.38
C ASN A 118 -10.33 -1.68 -30.25
N ILE A 119 -10.40 -2.48 -29.17
CA ILE A 119 -9.50 -2.36 -28.02
C ILE A 119 -8.06 -2.70 -28.42
N VAL A 120 -7.88 -3.79 -29.16
CA VAL A 120 -6.56 -4.28 -29.58
C VAL A 120 -5.93 -3.39 -30.66
N THR A 121 -6.73 -2.75 -31.53
CA THR A 121 -6.21 -1.89 -32.60
C THR A 121 -6.11 -0.41 -32.23
N GLY A 122 -6.65 0.00 -31.08
CA GLY A 122 -6.66 1.40 -30.67
C GLY A 122 -7.79 2.24 -31.29
N ALA A 123 -8.78 1.62 -31.93
CA ALA A 123 -9.81 2.35 -32.68
C ALA A 123 -10.80 3.10 -31.76
N SER A 124 -11.04 2.60 -30.55
CA SER A 124 -11.86 3.25 -29.52
C SER A 124 -11.58 2.67 -28.12
N THR A 125 -12.10 3.32 -27.08
CA THR A 125 -12.10 2.86 -25.67
C THR A 125 -13.54 2.56 -25.23
N PRO A 126 -14.16 1.48 -25.75
CA PRO A 126 -15.53 1.14 -25.42
C PRO A 126 -15.66 0.81 -23.94
N ILE A 127 -16.80 1.19 -23.36
CA ILE A 127 -17.20 0.75 -22.02
C ILE A 127 -17.58 -0.73 -22.13
N VAL A 128 -16.94 -1.59 -21.32
CA VAL A 128 -17.09 -3.06 -21.38
C VAL A 128 -17.43 -3.65 -20.01
N THR A 129 -18.04 -2.85 -19.14
CA THR A 129 -18.40 -3.17 -17.75
C THR A 129 -19.00 -4.56 -17.57
N SER A 130 -20.07 -4.89 -18.31
CA SER A 130 -20.75 -6.19 -18.16
C SER A 130 -19.84 -7.37 -18.47
N TYR A 131 -18.96 -7.27 -19.47
CA TYR A 131 -18.03 -8.34 -19.83
C TYR A 131 -16.93 -8.52 -18.78
N VAL A 132 -16.51 -7.43 -18.13
CA VAL A 132 -15.57 -7.49 -17.00
C VAL A 132 -16.23 -8.16 -15.81
N HIS A 133 -17.49 -7.82 -15.50
CA HIS A 133 -18.25 -8.47 -14.43
C HIS A 133 -18.43 -9.97 -14.67
N ASP A 134 -18.78 -10.38 -15.90
CA ASP A 134 -18.92 -11.80 -16.25
C ASP A 134 -17.59 -12.55 -16.08
N ALA A 135 -16.47 -11.97 -16.52
CA ALA A 135 -15.14 -12.58 -16.38
C ALA A 135 -14.71 -12.71 -14.90
N VAL A 136 -15.01 -11.71 -14.08
CA VAL A 136 -14.73 -11.73 -12.64
C VAL A 136 -15.59 -12.77 -11.92
N ALA A 137 -16.88 -12.85 -12.26
CA ALA A 137 -17.78 -13.84 -11.69
C ALA A 137 -17.32 -15.27 -12.01
N ASP A 138 -16.88 -15.54 -13.24
CA ASP A 138 -16.33 -16.84 -13.62
C ASP A 138 -14.99 -17.14 -12.92
N ALA A 139 -14.11 -16.15 -12.77
CA ALA A 139 -12.85 -16.30 -12.03
C ALA A 139 -13.10 -16.71 -10.57
N ILE A 140 -14.04 -16.03 -9.91
CA ILE A 140 -14.45 -16.36 -8.54
C ILE A 140 -15.09 -17.74 -8.48
N ALA A 141 -16.03 -18.05 -9.38
CA ALA A 141 -16.77 -19.32 -9.36
C ALA A 141 -15.89 -20.53 -9.65
N SER A 142 -14.91 -20.38 -10.53
CA SER A 142 -13.96 -21.43 -10.92
C SER A 142 -12.73 -21.51 -10.02
N GLY A 143 -12.50 -20.51 -9.16
CA GLY A 143 -11.27 -20.38 -8.37
C GLY A 143 -10.02 -20.16 -9.21
N ARG A 144 -10.18 -19.64 -10.44
CA ARG A 144 -9.08 -19.32 -11.36
C ARG A 144 -8.70 -17.85 -11.23
N GLY A 145 -7.44 -17.53 -11.54
CA GLY A 145 -7.03 -16.14 -11.68
C GLY A 145 -7.63 -15.50 -12.93
N LEU A 146 -7.78 -14.18 -12.93
CA LEU A 146 -8.16 -13.36 -14.08
C LEU A 146 -6.92 -12.69 -14.65
N TYR A 147 -6.61 -13.00 -15.90
CA TYR A 147 -5.56 -12.36 -16.66
C TYR A 147 -6.07 -11.09 -17.35
N TRP A 148 -5.40 -9.97 -17.09
CA TRP A 148 -5.68 -8.66 -17.67
C TRP A 148 -4.62 -8.30 -18.73
N PRO A 149 -4.85 -8.54 -20.01
CA PRO A 149 -3.81 -8.40 -21.02
C PRO A 149 -3.47 -6.94 -21.35
N THR A 150 -2.27 -6.76 -21.89
CA THR A 150 -1.86 -5.54 -22.58
C THR A 150 -2.78 -5.29 -23.77
N THR A 151 -3.24 -4.05 -23.89
CA THR A 151 -4.11 -3.60 -24.98
C THR A 151 -3.63 -2.24 -25.49
N ILE A 152 -3.89 -1.92 -26.77
CA ILE A 152 -3.53 -0.60 -27.31
C ILE A 152 -4.44 0.47 -26.71
N SER A 153 -5.75 0.23 -26.72
CA SER A 153 -6.73 1.03 -25.98
C SER A 153 -6.93 0.46 -24.58
N PRO A 154 -7.00 1.29 -23.53
CA PRO A 154 -7.41 0.84 -22.21
C PRO A 154 -8.81 0.22 -22.20
N ILE A 155 -9.02 -0.72 -21.26
CA ILE A 155 -10.34 -1.28 -20.94
C ILE A 155 -11.06 -0.28 -20.04
N ARG A 156 -12.26 0.16 -20.43
CA ARG A 156 -13.04 1.17 -19.70
C ARG A 156 -14.27 0.56 -19.04
N ILE A 157 -14.56 1.00 -17.81
CA ILE A 157 -15.75 0.66 -17.04
C ILE A 157 -16.46 1.93 -16.56
N ASP A 158 -17.76 1.85 -16.36
CA ASP A 158 -18.63 2.90 -15.79
C ASP A 158 -19.39 2.43 -14.52
N GLU A 159 -19.14 1.19 -14.10
CA GLU A 159 -19.58 0.63 -12.83
C GLU A 159 -18.40 -0.09 -12.17
N GLU A 160 -18.37 -0.10 -10.84
CA GLU A 160 -17.30 -0.75 -10.07
C GLU A 160 -17.24 -2.27 -10.25
N ILE A 161 -16.05 -2.85 -10.09
CA ILE A 161 -15.84 -4.30 -10.15
C ILE A 161 -16.10 -4.88 -8.76
N ASN A 162 -17.25 -5.51 -8.59
CA ASN A 162 -17.63 -6.16 -7.34
C ASN A 162 -16.88 -7.50 -7.17
N VAL A 163 -16.08 -7.61 -6.11
CA VAL A 163 -15.34 -8.82 -5.74
C VAL A 163 -16.02 -9.47 -4.54
N THR A 164 -16.81 -10.52 -4.82
CA THR A 164 -17.66 -11.21 -3.83
C THR A 164 -17.04 -12.50 -3.29
N GLY A 165 -15.83 -12.85 -3.71
CA GLY A 165 -15.08 -14.02 -3.28
C GLY A 165 -13.60 -13.88 -3.63
N PRO A 166 -12.76 -14.86 -3.24
CA PRO A 166 -11.33 -14.84 -3.55
C PRO A 166 -11.08 -14.62 -5.04
N LEU A 167 -10.15 -13.73 -5.36
CA LEU A 167 -9.88 -13.32 -6.73
C LEU A 167 -8.40 -12.92 -6.87
N SER A 168 -7.72 -13.50 -7.84
CA SER A 168 -6.39 -13.05 -8.25
C SER A 168 -6.44 -12.44 -9.64
N VAL A 169 -6.16 -11.14 -9.76
CA VAL A 169 -6.04 -10.41 -11.02
C VAL A 169 -4.56 -10.12 -11.28
N PHE A 170 -4.08 -10.39 -12.50
CA PHE A 170 -2.71 -10.07 -12.89
C PHE A 170 -2.63 -9.56 -14.32
N GLY A 171 -1.80 -8.54 -14.53
CA GLY A 171 -1.51 -8.00 -15.85
C GLY A 171 -0.07 -8.23 -16.32
N ASP A 172 0.24 -7.66 -17.48
CA ASP A 172 1.57 -7.72 -18.12
C ASP A 172 2.53 -6.62 -17.61
N GLY A 173 2.10 -5.82 -16.63
CA GLY A 173 2.87 -4.77 -15.99
C GLY A 173 2.16 -3.41 -15.95
N ARG A 174 2.75 -2.52 -15.15
CA ARG A 174 2.35 -1.10 -15.09
C ARG A 174 2.45 -0.47 -16.47
N GLU A 175 1.52 0.44 -16.75
CA GLU A 175 1.37 1.15 -18.02
C GLU A 175 1.13 0.27 -19.25
N ARG A 176 0.90 -1.04 -19.07
CA ARG A 176 0.58 -1.99 -20.14
C ARG A 176 -0.86 -2.50 -20.03
N SER A 177 -1.19 -3.16 -18.92
CA SER A 177 -2.55 -3.61 -18.61
C SER A 177 -3.31 -2.45 -17.98
N LYS A 178 -4.24 -1.81 -18.71
CA LYS A 178 -4.90 -0.58 -18.26
C LYS A 178 -6.40 -0.76 -18.05
N LEU A 179 -6.86 -0.40 -16.86
CA LEU A 179 -8.26 -0.19 -16.49
C LEU A 179 -8.52 1.31 -16.33
N ILE A 180 -9.54 1.84 -17.02
CA ILE A 180 -10.04 3.21 -16.87
C ILE A 180 -11.43 3.17 -16.23
N CYS A 181 -11.57 3.82 -15.09
CA CYS A 181 -12.83 4.00 -14.38
C CYS A 181 -13.46 5.33 -14.76
N ASP A 182 -14.71 5.32 -15.20
CA ASP A 182 -15.46 6.50 -15.61
C ASP A 182 -16.60 6.77 -14.64
N GLY A 183 -16.35 7.61 -13.63
CA GLY A 183 -17.37 7.95 -12.64
C GLY A 183 -17.70 6.81 -11.68
N CYS A 184 -16.76 5.88 -11.48
CA CYS A 184 -16.93 4.73 -10.57
C CYS A 184 -15.63 4.42 -9.80
N ASN A 185 -15.75 3.58 -8.77
CA ASN A 185 -14.58 2.95 -8.14
C ASN A 185 -13.95 1.93 -9.10
N GLY A 186 -12.72 1.50 -8.82
CA GLY A 186 -12.11 0.37 -9.51
C GLY A 186 -12.63 -0.96 -8.95
N PHE A 187 -11.84 -1.61 -8.11
CA PHE A 187 -12.22 -2.86 -7.44
C PHE A 187 -12.86 -2.57 -6.08
N VAL A 188 -14.01 -3.22 -5.81
CA VAL A 188 -14.71 -3.15 -4.53
C VAL A 188 -14.86 -4.55 -3.96
N VAL A 189 -14.07 -4.83 -2.93
CA VAL A 189 -14.05 -6.11 -2.20
C VAL A 189 -15.12 -6.09 -1.12
N ALA A 190 -16.00 -7.09 -1.16
CA ALA A 190 -17.07 -7.22 -0.17
C ALA A 190 -16.52 -7.62 1.22
N ALA A 191 -17.31 -7.34 2.26
CA ALA A 191 -16.98 -7.72 3.63
C ALA A 191 -16.72 -9.24 3.75
N GLY A 192 -15.68 -9.62 4.49
CA GLY A 192 -15.35 -11.03 4.74
C GLY A 192 -14.72 -11.77 3.57
N VAL A 193 -14.41 -11.07 2.47
CA VAL A 193 -13.70 -11.67 1.34
C VAL A 193 -12.19 -11.62 1.60
N ASP A 194 -11.57 -12.80 1.56
CA ASP A 194 -10.14 -13.02 1.76
C ASP A 194 -9.43 -13.34 0.44
N PHE A 195 -8.10 -13.29 0.45
CA PHE A 195 -7.25 -13.72 -0.67
C PHE A 195 -7.56 -12.98 -1.98
N VAL A 196 -7.68 -11.65 -1.90
CA VAL A 196 -7.78 -10.81 -3.09
C VAL A 196 -6.40 -10.32 -3.48
N ASP A 197 -5.96 -10.70 -4.67
CA ASP A 197 -4.69 -10.26 -5.25
C ASP A 197 -4.96 -9.39 -6.49
N VAL A 198 -4.35 -8.21 -6.56
CA VAL A 198 -4.33 -7.41 -7.80
C VAL A 198 -2.89 -7.01 -8.10
N ARG A 199 -2.36 -7.46 -9.23
CA ARG A 199 -0.94 -7.31 -9.56
C ARG A 199 -0.68 -6.81 -10.97
N ASP A 200 0.41 -6.06 -11.12
CA ASP A 200 1.05 -5.77 -12.40
C ASP A 200 0.12 -5.11 -13.44
N MET A 201 -0.66 -4.10 -13.02
CA MET A 201 -1.57 -3.37 -13.89
C MET A 201 -1.67 -1.88 -13.53
N SER A 202 -2.39 -1.12 -14.35
CA SER A 202 -2.74 0.28 -14.12
C SER A 202 -4.24 0.42 -13.93
N ILE A 203 -4.62 1.17 -12.90
CA ILE A 203 -5.99 1.52 -12.58
C ILE A 203 -6.03 3.05 -12.56
N ALA A 204 -6.77 3.67 -13.48
CA ALA A 204 -6.86 5.12 -13.55
C ALA A 204 -8.31 5.57 -13.57
N HIS A 205 -8.58 6.74 -13.00
CA HIS A 205 -9.85 7.43 -13.19
C HIS A 205 -9.77 8.30 -14.45
N ILE A 206 -10.85 8.40 -15.22
CA ILE A 206 -10.87 9.15 -16.49
C ILE A 206 -10.53 10.64 -16.32
N THR A 207 -10.89 11.19 -15.16
CA THR A 207 -10.57 12.56 -14.75
C THR A 207 -9.79 12.50 -13.45
N ARG A 208 -8.57 13.04 -13.45
CA ARG A 208 -7.73 13.08 -12.25
C ARG A 208 -8.37 13.92 -11.15
N TYR A 209 -8.22 13.48 -9.90
CA TYR A 209 -8.66 14.22 -8.72
C TYR A 209 -8.12 15.66 -8.74
N ALA A 210 -6.83 15.81 -9.07
CA ALA A 210 -6.17 17.12 -9.13
C ALA A 210 -6.69 18.08 -10.21
N THR A 211 -7.50 17.59 -11.13
CA THR A 211 -8.21 18.41 -12.11
C THR A 211 -9.66 18.65 -11.69
N THR A 212 -10.34 17.57 -11.30
CA THR A 212 -11.72 17.60 -10.80
C THR A 212 -11.81 16.65 -9.61
N PRO A 213 -12.02 17.18 -8.39
CA PRO A 213 -12.22 16.35 -7.21
C PRO A 213 -13.32 15.33 -7.46
N ASN A 214 -13.04 14.09 -7.10
CA ASN A 214 -13.98 12.98 -7.18
C ASN A 214 -14.07 12.27 -5.83
N ALA A 215 -14.97 11.30 -5.70
CA ALA A 215 -15.19 10.57 -4.45
C ALA A 215 -14.80 9.09 -4.55
N PHE A 216 -13.99 8.71 -5.55
CA PHE A 216 -13.78 7.31 -5.91
C PHE A 216 -12.48 6.76 -5.32
N ALA A 217 -12.47 5.43 -5.15
CA ALA A 217 -11.31 4.66 -4.76
C ALA A 217 -10.89 3.72 -5.89
N ALA A 218 -9.58 3.56 -6.11
CA ALA A 218 -9.08 2.58 -7.08
C ALA A 218 -9.31 1.15 -6.56
N ILE A 219 -8.99 0.92 -5.29
CA ILE A 219 -9.26 -0.34 -4.59
C ILE A 219 -9.92 0.00 -3.24
N ARG A 220 -11.11 -0.55 -3.03
CA ARG A 220 -11.86 -0.44 -1.78
C ARG A 220 -12.11 -1.82 -1.20
N VAL A 221 -11.88 -1.95 0.11
CA VAL A 221 -12.23 -3.15 0.88
C VAL A 221 -13.26 -2.77 1.93
N ASN A 222 -14.47 -3.30 1.79
CA ASN A 222 -15.61 -3.01 2.66
C ASN A 222 -15.66 -3.95 3.87
N GLY A 223 -14.54 -4.18 4.54
CA GLY A 223 -14.51 -5.01 5.74
C GLY A 223 -15.35 -4.41 6.87
N THR A 224 -15.79 -5.28 7.78
CA THR A 224 -16.59 -4.92 8.96
C THR A 224 -16.13 -5.70 10.19
N SER A 225 -16.62 -5.36 11.37
CA SER A 225 -16.33 -6.10 12.62
C SER A 225 -16.75 -7.58 12.59
N SER A 226 -17.72 -7.95 11.75
CA SER A 226 -18.18 -9.33 11.56
C SER A 226 -17.67 -9.97 10.26
N GLY A 227 -16.97 -9.21 9.43
CA GLY A 227 -16.51 -9.63 8.10
C GLY A 227 -15.21 -8.93 7.77
N LEU A 228 -14.15 -9.28 8.50
CA LEU A 228 -12.80 -8.81 8.26
C LEU A 228 -12.26 -9.45 6.98
N SER A 229 -11.44 -8.72 6.24
CA SER A 229 -10.74 -9.23 5.06
C SER A 229 -9.28 -9.53 5.39
N TYR A 230 -8.83 -10.73 5.02
CA TYR A 230 -7.49 -11.23 5.30
C TYR A 230 -6.68 -11.50 4.02
N TRP A 231 -5.36 -11.48 4.16
CA TRP A 231 -4.42 -12.06 3.20
C TRP A 231 -4.54 -11.53 1.76
N SER A 232 -4.94 -10.27 1.62
CA SER A 232 -5.03 -9.61 0.31
C SER A 232 -3.73 -8.90 -0.04
N ALA A 233 -3.28 -8.99 -1.29
CA ALA A 233 -2.06 -8.34 -1.73
C ALA A 233 -2.26 -7.48 -2.99
N PHE A 234 -1.73 -6.26 -2.95
CA PHE A 234 -1.81 -5.29 -4.03
C PHE A 234 -0.39 -4.90 -4.41
N GLN A 235 0.08 -5.36 -5.57
CA GLN A 235 1.50 -5.31 -5.91
C GLN A 235 1.73 -4.81 -7.32
N GLY A 236 2.77 -4.01 -7.50
CA GLY A 236 3.19 -3.63 -8.84
C GLY A 236 2.15 -2.80 -9.59
N LEU A 237 1.40 -1.95 -8.89
CA LEU A 237 0.30 -1.18 -9.46
C LEU A 237 0.72 0.25 -9.84
N LEU A 238 0.08 0.79 -10.88
CA LEU A 238 0.00 2.24 -11.11
C LEU A 238 -1.44 2.69 -10.86
N ILE A 239 -1.67 3.60 -9.92
CA ILE A 239 -2.98 4.13 -9.56
C ILE A 239 -3.02 5.63 -9.84
N ASP A 240 -3.85 6.10 -10.78
CA ASP A 240 -3.85 7.51 -11.21
C ASP A 240 -5.23 8.16 -11.03
N GLY A 241 -5.26 9.29 -10.32
CA GLY A 241 -6.38 10.24 -10.41
C GLY A 241 -7.59 9.99 -9.50
N PHE A 242 -7.51 9.05 -8.55
CA PHE A 242 -8.58 8.79 -7.59
C PHE A 242 -8.50 9.71 -6.36
N GLU A 243 -9.61 9.94 -5.66
CA GLU A 243 -9.53 10.50 -4.31
C GLU A 243 -8.72 9.57 -3.40
N ARG A 244 -8.99 8.27 -3.44
CA ARG A 244 -8.29 7.28 -2.61
C ARG A 244 -7.62 6.24 -3.50
N ALA A 245 -6.31 6.04 -3.36
CA ALA A 245 -5.69 4.89 -4.02
C ALA A 245 -6.18 3.59 -3.36
N PHE A 246 -6.13 3.54 -2.02
CA PHE A 246 -6.65 2.45 -1.21
C PHE A 246 -7.61 2.97 -0.12
N ASP A 247 -8.79 2.36 -0.03
CA ASP A 247 -9.81 2.63 1.00
C ASP A 247 -10.13 1.30 1.71
N LEU A 248 -9.42 1.05 2.82
CA LEU A 248 -9.29 -0.27 3.43
C LEU A 248 -9.94 -0.29 4.81
N ALA A 249 -11.14 -0.85 4.90
CA ALA A 249 -11.86 -1.03 6.15
C ALA A 249 -11.64 -2.45 6.70
N TRP A 250 -11.30 -2.57 7.99
CA TRP A 250 -11.19 -3.83 8.72
C TRP A 250 -10.34 -4.92 8.03
N VAL A 251 -9.17 -4.51 7.52
CA VAL A 251 -8.23 -5.41 6.84
C VAL A 251 -7.15 -5.90 7.78
N SER A 252 -6.79 -7.17 7.67
CA SER A 252 -5.64 -7.73 8.39
C SER A 252 -4.77 -8.55 7.46
N ASN A 253 -3.48 -8.63 7.75
CA ASN A 253 -2.55 -9.41 6.93
C ASN A 253 -2.53 -8.96 5.46
N CYS A 254 -2.81 -7.68 5.21
CA CYS A 254 -2.79 -7.08 3.88
C CYS A 254 -1.38 -6.59 3.52
N TYR A 255 -1.03 -6.74 2.24
CA TYR A 255 0.29 -6.39 1.73
C TYR A 255 0.19 -5.47 0.51
N ILE A 256 0.70 -4.24 0.62
CA ILE A 256 0.74 -3.24 -0.44
C ILE A 256 2.20 -2.97 -0.77
N ALA A 257 2.64 -3.28 -1.98
CA ALA A 257 4.04 -3.06 -2.34
C ALA A 257 4.27 -2.64 -3.78
N ASP A 258 5.29 -1.81 -3.96
CA ASP A 258 5.72 -1.37 -5.27
C ASP A 258 4.55 -0.74 -6.07
N VAL A 259 3.75 0.08 -5.38
CA VAL A 259 2.65 0.83 -5.97
C VAL A 259 3.10 2.26 -6.25
N LYS A 260 2.79 2.76 -7.44
CA LYS A 260 2.94 4.16 -7.82
C LYS A 260 1.57 4.82 -7.91
N ALA A 261 1.32 5.88 -7.14
CA ALA A 261 0.02 6.52 -7.01
C ALA A 261 0.08 8.05 -7.19
N PRO A 262 0.27 8.58 -8.41
CA PRO A 262 0.29 10.02 -8.65
C PRO A 262 -1.14 10.59 -8.72
N PHE A 263 -1.25 11.89 -8.42
CA PHE A 263 -2.50 12.67 -8.53
C PHE A 263 -3.65 12.09 -7.69
N VAL A 264 -3.32 11.47 -6.57
CA VAL A 264 -4.30 10.99 -5.59
C VAL A 264 -4.46 11.99 -4.47
N HIS A 265 -5.64 12.07 -3.88
CA HIS A 265 -5.85 12.95 -2.73
C HIS A 265 -5.43 12.28 -1.41
N LYS A 266 -5.67 10.97 -1.31
CA LYS A 266 -5.30 10.10 -0.19
C LYS A 266 -4.64 8.85 -0.74
N PHE A 267 -3.45 8.52 -0.25
CA PHE A 267 -2.78 7.31 -0.75
C PHE A 267 -3.35 6.06 -0.10
N ILE A 268 -3.11 5.83 1.20
CA ILE A 268 -3.70 4.70 1.92
C ILE A 268 -4.59 5.24 3.02
N ARG A 269 -5.88 4.88 2.97
CA ARG A 269 -6.82 5.11 4.06
C ARG A 269 -7.19 3.80 4.73
N GLY A 270 -6.82 3.64 5.99
CA GLY A 270 -7.19 2.51 6.84
C GLY A 270 -8.23 2.91 7.88
N THR A 271 -9.33 2.16 7.98
CA THR A 271 -10.39 2.37 9.00
C THR A 271 -10.82 1.08 9.66
N GLY A 272 -11.41 1.19 10.86
CA GLY A 272 -11.81 0.01 11.66
C GLY A 272 -10.63 -0.78 12.21
N THR A 273 -10.91 -1.85 12.95
CA THR A 273 -9.84 -2.69 13.51
C THR A 273 -9.24 -3.58 12.42
N GLY A 274 -7.94 -3.44 12.23
CA GLY A 274 -7.11 -4.25 11.36
C GLY A 274 -5.75 -4.45 12.00
N VAL A 275 -5.07 -5.56 11.72
CA VAL A 275 -3.75 -5.88 12.29
C VAL A 275 -2.81 -6.49 11.27
N ASN A 276 -1.51 -6.34 11.50
CA ASN A 276 -0.44 -6.97 10.72
C ASN A 276 -0.55 -6.61 9.23
N ASN A 277 -0.57 -5.32 8.91
CA ASN A 277 -0.62 -4.86 7.54
C ASN A 277 0.72 -4.22 7.16
N TRP A 278 1.08 -4.31 5.88
CA TRP A 278 2.35 -3.80 5.36
C TRP A 278 2.14 -2.96 4.12
N ALA A 279 2.77 -1.79 4.10
CA ALA A 279 2.89 -0.93 2.94
C ALA A 279 4.37 -0.62 2.73
N ILE A 280 4.98 -1.23 1.70
CA ILE A 280 6.44 -1.22 1.51
C ILE A 280 6.84 -0.77 0.10
N GLY A 281 7.80 0.15 0.01
CA GLY A 281 8.42 0.48 -1.27
C GLY A 281 7.47 1.18 -2.25
N ASN A 282 6.47 1.90 -1.74
CA ASN A 282 5.49 2.60 -2.57
C ASN A 282 5.89 4.04 -2.84
N TRP A 283 5.31 4.64 -3.87
CA TRP A 283 5.44 6.06 -4.19
C TRP A 283 4.05 6.67 -4.40
N ALA A 284 3.71 7.72 -3.68
CA ALA A 284 2.48 8.49 -3.88
C ALA A 284 2.71 10.00 -3.88
N GLU A 285 1.83 10.73 -4.57
CA GLU A 285 1.93 12.19 -4.72
C GLU A 285 0.55 12.88 -4.83
N ALA A 286 0.34 13.98 -4.08
CA ALA A 286 -0.95 14.69 -4.00
C ALA A 286 -0.97 16.18 -4.41
N GLN A 287 -0.03 16.65 -5.25
CA GLN A 287 -0.03 18.02 -5.80
C GLN A 287 -0.19 19.15 -4.76
N SER A 288 0.14 18.90 -3.50
CA SER A 288 0.05 19.83 -2.37
C SER A 288 -1.36 20.37 -2.11
N GLU A 289 -2.40 19.58 -2.42
CA GLU A 289 -3.79 19.97 -2.21
C GLU A 289 -4.17 20.02 -0.73
N SER A 290 -5.00 20.99 -0.34
CA SER A 290 -5.52 21.04 1.04
C SER A 290 -6.47 19.87 1.31
N GLY A 291 -6.35 19.27 2.50
CA GLY A 291 -7.03 18.06 2.92
C GLY A 291 -6.36 16.76 2.47
N SER A 292 -5.30 16.82 1.65
CA SER A 292 -4.63 15.61 1.15
C SER A 292 -3.78 14.95 2.24
N VAL A 293 -3.88 13.61 2.32
CA VAL A 293 -3.18 12.81 3.34
C VAL A 293 -2.52 11.60 2.72
N GLY A 294 -1.21 11.44 2.90
CA GLY A 294 -0.50 10.26 2.37
C GLY A 294 -0.96 8.99 3.08
N LEU A 295 -0.63 8.88 4.35
CA LEU A 295 -0.98 7.73 5.19
C LEU A 295 -2.08 8.13 6.16
N HIS A 296 -3.32 7.75 5.90
CA HIS A 296 -4.48 8.13 6.72
C HIS A 296 -4.97 6.90 7.49
N MET A 297 -4.69 6.83 8.79
CA MET A 297 -5.08 5.70 9.63
C MET A 297 -5.96 6.17 10.77
N GLY A 298 -7.17 5.61 10.86
CA GLY A 298 -8.02 5.80 12.03
C GLY A 298 -9.32 6.53 11.75
N ASP A 299 -9.91 6.99 12.86
CA ASP A 299 -11.26 7.53 13.10
C ASP A 299 -12.49 6.93 12.37
N GLY A 300 -12.34 5.69 11.90
CA GLY A 300 -13.44 4.71 11.76
C GLY A 300 -13.93 4.08 13.09
N LEU A 301 -13.84 4.84 14.19
CA LEU A 301 -14.34 4.61 15.57
C LEU A 301 -13.88 3.38 16.39
N TYR A 302 -12.90 2.60 15.91
CA TYR A 302 -12.15 1.64 16.72
C TYR A 302 -10.65 1.77 16.44
N ALA A 303 -9.82 1.32 17.39
CA ALA A 303 -8.37 1.34 17.23
C ALA A 303 -7.96 0.46 16.04
N ILE A 304 -7.36 1.11 15.04
CA ILE A 304 -6.63 0.46 13.96
C ILE A 304 -5.21 0.18 14.46
N GLU A 305 -4.68 -1.01 14.19
CA GLU A 305 -3.40 -1.43 14.77
C GLU A 305 -2.45 -2.13 13.79
N GLY A 306 -1.18 -2.23 14.15
CA GLY A 306 -0.24 -3.16 13.51
C GLY A 306 0.04 -2.90 12.03
N TRP A 307 -0.06 -1.65 11.58
CA TRP A 307 0.39 -1.24 10.26
C TRP A 307 1.88 -0.89 10.25
N ASN A 308 2.54 -1.31 9.18
CA ASN A 308 3.95 -1.07 8.94
C ASN A 308 4.09 -0.33 7.60
N PHE A 309 4.50 0.95 7.66
CA PHE A 309 4.81 1.78 6.51
C PHE A 309 6.32 1.90 6.40
N ILE A 310 6.92 1.17 5.45
CA ILE A 310 8.37 1.04 5.35
C ILE A 310 8.88 1.43 3.96
N SER A 311 9.91 2.27 3.90
CA SER A 311 10.59 2.60 2.62
C SER A 311 9.67 3.17 1.55
N ASN A 312 8.67 3.96 1.93
CA ASN A 312 7.78 4.63 0.99
C ASN A 312 8.25 6.06 0.68
N LEU A 313 7.94 6.54 -0.51
CA LEU A 313 7.98 7.95 -0.90
C LEU A 313 6.56 8.52 -0.84
N VAL A 314 6.32 9.43 0.10
CA VAL A 314 5.05 10.15 0.26
C VAL A 314 5.34 11.61 0.02
N SER A 315 4.95 12.15 -1.14
CA SER A 315 5.36 13.49 -1.56
C SER A 315 4.20 14.44 -1.82
N GLN A 316 4.36 15.73 -1.53
CA GLN A 316 3.39 16.77 -1.88
C GLN A 316 1.96 16.48 -1.35
N PHE A 317 1.85 15.96 -0.14
CA PHE A 317 0.58 15.92 0.58
C PHE A 317 0.51 17.13 1.52
N GLU A 318 -0.68 17.59 1.87
CA GLU A 318 -0.82 18.57 2.96
C GLU A 318 -0.29 17.94 4.25
N THR A 319 -0.71 16.71 4.53
CA THR A 319 -0.21 15.90 5.64
C THR A 319 0.42 14.59 5.14
N GLY A 320 1.68 14.33 5.49
CA GLY A 320 2.36 13.10 5.07
C GLY A 320 1.74 11.84 5.68
N GLY A 321 1.52 11.84 6.98
CA GLY A 321 0.78 10.80 7.69
C GLY A 321 -0.08 11.33 8.82
N GLN A 322 -1.34 10.89 8.90
CA GLN A 322 -2.29 11.22 9.95
C GLN A 322 -2.78 9.93 10.61
N PHE A 323 -2.63 9.88 11.94
CA PHE A 323 -2.93 8.71 12.75
C PHE A 323 -3.88 9.12 13.90
N THR A 324 -5.13 8.70 13.82
CA THR A 324 -6.22 9.17 14.71
C THR A 324 -6.84 8.02 15.48
N GLY A 325 -6.57 7.93 16.79
CA GLY A 325 -6.90 6.78 17.63
C GLY A 325 -6.25 5.47 17.17
N ALA A 326 -5.07 5.54 16.56
CA ALA A 326 -4.33 4.39 16.06
C ALA A 326 -3.36 3.83 17.11
N ALA A 327 -3.07 2.53 17.11
CA ALA A 327 -2.09 1.98 18.04
C ALA A 327 -1.10 1.00 17.40
N ASN A 328 0.09 0.86 17.99
CA ASN A 328 1.07 -0.14 17.56
C ASN A 328 1.46 -0.06 16.06
N MET A 329 1.61 1.16 15.52
CA MET A 329 2.02 1.36 14.13
C MET A 329 3.51 1.65 14.02
N ILE A 330 4.08 1.30 12.87
CA ILE A 330 5.47 1.59 12.51
C ILE A 330 5.48 2.42 11.23
N VAL A 331 6.11 3.59 11.28
CA VAL A 331 6.43 4.45 10.14
C VAL A 331 7.95 4.57 10.10
N SER A 332 8.60 3.76 9.25
CA SER A 332 10.05 3.69 9.22
C SER A 332 10.71 3.80 7.86
N SER A 333 11.88 4.43 7.82
CA SER A 333 12.70 4.53 6.60
C SER A 333 11.99 5.16 5.41
N ASN A 334 10.96 5.98 5.63
CA ASN A 334 10.21 6.64 4.57
C ASN A 334 10.85 7.98 4.20
N ILE A 335 10.56 8.43 2.98
CA ILE A 335 10.77 9.81 2.55
C ILE A 335 9.39 10.47 2.51
N ILE A 336 9.14 11.34 3.49
CA ILE A 336 7.94 12.18 3.57
C ILE A 336 8.36 13.56 3.11
N ASP A 337 8.15 13.82 1.83
CA ASP A 337 8.73 14.97 1.15
C ASP A 337 7.68 16.00 0.75
N PHE A 338 8.11 17.24 0.70
CA PHE A 338 7.32 18.39 0.29
C PHE A 338 5.95 18.53 0.96
N PHE A 339 5.80 18.12 2.23
CA PHE A 339 4.53 18.31 2.93
C PHE A 339 4.24 19.80 3.16
N VAL A 340 2.96 20.17 3.27
CA VAL A 340 2.53 21.58 3.40
C VAL A 340 2.23 21.96 4.84
N LEU A 341 1.52 21.11 5.59
CA LEU A 341 1.05 21.37 6.95
C LEU A 341 1.84 20.57 7.98
N ASP A 342 1.64 19.26 8.04
CA ASP A 342 2.31 18.38 9.01
C ASP A 342 2.99 17.21 8.28
N GLY A 343 4.21 16.86 8.67
CA GLY A 343 4.89 15.68 8.13
C GLY A 343 4.19 14.41 8.62
N ILE A 344 4.16 14.21 9.93
CA ILE A 344 3.39 13.17 10.61
C ILE A 344 2.63 13.80 11.78
N VAL A 345 1.35 13.47 11.92
CA VAL A 345 0.53 13.81 13.08
C VAL A 345 -0.05 12.56 13.72
N THR A 346 0.05 12.47 15.04
CA THR A 346 -0.67 11.52 15.88
C THR A 346 -1.64 12.27 16.77
N GLU A 347 -2.91 11.90 16.74
CA GLU A 347 -3.96 12.57 17.49
C GLU A 347 -4.94 11.54 18.06
N SER A 348 -5.60 11.86 19.17
CA SER A 348 -6.61 10.95 19.73
C SER A 348 -7.90 11.01 18.94
N SER A 349 -8.59 9.88 18.83
CA SER A 349 -10.03 9.88 18.53
C SER A 349 -10.84 10.24 19.78
N ALA A 350 -12.15 10.42 19.65
CA ALA A 350 -13.02 10.75 20.79
C ALA A 350 -13.04 9.70 21.92
N GLY A 351 -12.65 8.45 21.66
CA GLY A 351 -12.67 7.36 22.64
C GLY A 351 -11.34 6.62 22.84
N HIS A 352 -10.32 6.93 22.05
CA HIS A 352 -9.04 6.23 22.07
C HIS A 352 -7.89 7.18 21.74
N GLY A 353 -6.85 7.20 22.58
CA GLY A 353 -5.58 7.84 22.29
C GLY A 353 -4.77 7.11 21.22
N THR A 354 -3.94 7.83 20.48
CA THR A 354 -2.98 7.25 19.53
C THR A 354 -1.68 6.88 20.27
N THR A 355 -1.40 5.59 20.41
CA THR A 355 -0.31 5.12 21.30
C THR A 355 0.57 4.05 20.70
N CYS A 356 1.75 3.86 21.27
CA CYS A 356 2.73 2.87 20.78
C CYS A 356 3.10 3.09 19.30
N MET A 357 3.04 4.32 18.81
CA MET A 357 3.51 4.67 17.48
C MET A 357 5.03 4.66 17.46
N THR A 358 5.63 4.09 16.43
CA THR A 358 7.07 4.17 16.18
C THR A 358 7.32 4.90 14.87
N VAL A 359 7.85 6.12 14.96
CA VAL A 359 8.26 6.93 13.82
C VAL A 359 9.78 6.96 13.81
N THR A 360 10.41 6.15 12.97
CA THR A 360 11.87 5.96 13.01
C THR A 360 12.57 6.08 11.67
N ASP A 361 13.76 6.70 11.67
CA ASP A 361 14.67 6.72 10.52
C ASP A 361 14.06 7.29 9.23
N ASN A 362 13.09 8.20 9.35
CA ASN A 362 12.46 8.85 8.19
C ASN A 362 13.21 10.13 7.79
N TYR A 363 13.14 10.47 6.51
CA TYR A 363 13.42 11.82 6.01
C TYR A 363 12.10 12.58 5.88
N ILE A 364 11.96 13.71 6.58
CA ILE A 364 10.72 14.48 6.69
C ILE A 364 11.02 15.93 6.31
N ALA A 365 10.59 16.37 5.13
CA ALA A 365 10.93 17.69 4.59
C ALA A 365 9.71 18.51 4.15
N CYS A 366 9.65 19.77 4.61
CA CYS A 366 8.55 20.69 4.32
C CYS A 366 8.80 21.55 3.06
N ASN A 367 7.79 21.69 2.19
CA ASN A 367 7.77 22.66 1.07
C ASN A 367 6.78 23.82 1.28
N GLY A 368 5.96 23.75 2.33
CA GLY A 368 4.96 24.76 2.64
C GLY A 368 5.57 26.13 2.94
N LEU A 369 4.82 27.19 2.64
CA LEU A 369 5.17 28.56 3.09
C LEU A 369 4.99 28.73 4.61
N ALA A 370 4.24 27.82 5.26
CA ALA A 370 4.05 27.79 6.70
C ALA A 370 3.73 26.35 7.17
N GLY A 371 4.70 25.43 7.07
CA GLY A 371 4.60 24.13 7.72
C GLY A 371 4.44 24.29 9.23
N ASN A 372 3.50 23.55 9.80
CA ASN A 372 3.26 23.53 11.23
C ASN A 372 4.32 22.66 11.91
N SER A 373 4.29 21.34 11.69
CA SER A 373 5.21 20.42 12.38
C SER A 373 5.82 19.35 11.46
N GLY A 374 7.07 18.96 11.70
CA GLY A 374 7.62 17.75 11.09
C GLY A 374 6.95 16.51 11.67
N VAL A 375 6.93 16.41 13.01
CA VAL A 375 6.17 15.42 13.76
C VAL A 375 5.35 16.13 14.85
N ARG A 376 4.04 15.86 14.91
CA ARG A 376 3.10 16.44 15.88
C ARG A 376 2.43 15.34 16.71
N LEU A 377 2.53 15.45 18.03
CA LEU A 377 1.87 14.59 19.02
C LEU A 377 0.77 15.38 19.72
N SER A 378 -0.49 14.98 19.51
CA SER A 378 -1.70 15.72 19.89
C SER A 378 -2.80 14.82 20.46
N ASN A 379 -2.45 13.91 21.37
CA ASN A 379 -3.43 13.09 22.10
C ASN A 379 -4.10 13.86 23.24
N ASP A 380 -5.42 14.01 23.17
CA ASP A 380 -6.26 14.60 24.23
C ASP A 380 -7.16 13.58 24.92
N THR A 381 -7.08 12.31 24.54
CA THR A 381 -7.79 11.20 25.18
C THR A 381 -6.78 10.18 25.67
N ALA A 382 -6.87 9.85 26.97
CA ALA A 382 -6.03 8.85 27.60
C ALA A 382 -6.21 7.49 26.93
N ALA A 383 -5.09 6.78 26.72
CA ALA A 383 -5.14 5.39 26.33
C ALA A 383 -5.42 4.47 27.53
N ALA A 384 -5.79 3.22 27.25
CA ALA A 384 -5.90 2.21 28.30
C ALA A 384 -4.51 1.99 28.94
N ALA A 385 -4.42 2.18 30.26
CA ALA A 385 -3.14 2.19 30.99
C ALA A 385 -2.25 0.94 30.79
N GLY A 386 -2.85 -0.21 30.45
CA GLY A 386 -2.09 -1.45 30.18
C GLY A 386 -1.41 -1.51 28.81
N GLN A 387 -1.81 -0.65 27.87
CA GLN A 387 -1.30 -0.63 26.49
C GLN A 387 -0.44 0.61 26.21
N ASP A 388 -0.52 1.65 27.04
CA ASP A 388 0.22 2.88 26.82
C ASP A 388 1.69 2.74 27.19
N ARG A 389 2.55 2.66 26.16
CA ARG A 389 4.01 2.70 26.28
C ARG A 389 4.59 4.00 25.73
N GLY A 390 3.73 4.97 25.43
CA GLY A 390 4.06 6.20 24.72
C GLY A 390 4.41 5.97 23.25
N ASN A 391 4.67 7.07 22.57
CA ASN A 391 5.12 7.12 21.18
C ASN A 391 6.65 7.26 21.12
N THR A 392 7.29 6.60 20.15
CA THR A 392 8.73 6.68 19.91
C THR A 392 9.01 7.40 18.60
N ILE A 393 9.70 8.54 18.69
CA ILE A 393 10.16 9.35 17.56
C ILE A 393 11.69 9.30 17.55
N SER A 394 12.27 8.52 16.65
CA SER A 394 13.72 8.25 16.69
C SER A 394 14.46 8.30 15.37
N GLY A 395 15.71 8.77 15.36
CA GLY A 395 16.57 8.66 14.17
C GLY A 395 16.10 9.46 12.94
N ASN A 396 15.08 10.31 13.07
CA ASN A 396 14.51 11.01 11.92
C ASN A 396 15.37 12.22 11.53
N GLN A 397 15.40 12.54 10.23
CA GLN A 397 15.91 13.79 9.69
C GLN A 397 14.73 14.69 9.34
N ILE A 398 14.61 15.83 10.02
CA ILE A 398 13.46 16.73 9.90
C ILE A 398 13.95 18.12 9.51
N LEU A 399 13.47 18.66 8.38
CA LEU A 399 13.90 19.98 7.93
C LEU A 399 12.86 20.74 7.08
N ALA A 400 13.11 22.03 6.91
CA ALA A 400 12.48 22.84 5.85
C ALA A 400 13.47 23.02 4.69
N TYR A 401 12.99 22.98 3.45
CA TYR A 401 13.81 23.39 2.31
C TYR A 401 14.19 24.87 2.39
N THR A 402 15.26 25.27 1.70
CA THR A 402 15.72 26.65 1.66
C THR A 402 14.58 27.60 1.24
N GLY A 403 14.33 28.64 2.03
CA GLY A 403 13.26 29.61 1.80
C GLY A 403 11.86 29.13 2.22
N LYS A 404 11.76 27.94 2.82
CA LYS A 404 10.52 27.41 3.41
C LYS A 404 10.55 27.52 4.92
N LEU A 405 9.36 27.47 5.52
CA LEU A 405 9.19 27.61 6.96
C LEU A 405 8.62 26.32 7.54
N LEU A 406 9.34 25.78 8.51
CA LEU A 406 8.83 24.77 9.43
C LEU A 406 8.78 25.38 10.83
N THR A 407 7.59 25.51 11.39
CA THR A 407 7.40 26.18 12.69
C THR A 407 7.97 25.32 13.81
N TYR A 408 7.68 24.03 13.78
CA TYR A 408 8.17 23.03 14.73
C TYR A 408 8.79 21.84 14.01
N GLY A 409 9.96 21.40 14.42
CA GLY A 409 10.48 20.12 13.96
C GLY A 409 9.69 18.98 14.59
N ILE A 410 9.70 18.92 15.93
CA ILE A 410 8.89 18.02 16.73
C ILE A 410 8.04 18.83 17.72
N ARG A 411 6.73 18.57 17.78
CA ARG A 411 5.79 19.25 18.67
C ARG A 411 5.00 18.25 19.49
N GLN A 412 4.95 18.42 20.81
CA GLN A 412 4.04 17.69 21.71
C GLN A 412 3.09 18.69 22.36
N GLU A 413 1.79 18.49 22.17
CA GLU A 413 0.75 19.42 22.64
C GLU A 413 -0.53 18.76 23.16
N GLY A 414 -0.69 17.45 22.99
CA GLY A 414 -1.84 16.72 23.53
C GLY A 414 -1.80 16.65 25.06
N ALA A 415 -2.95 16.86 25.72
CA ALA A 415 -3.04 16.85 27.17
C ALA A 415 -2.71 15.48 27.80
N GLU A 416 -2.94 14.39 27.05
CA GLU A 416 -2.81 12.99 27.47
C GLU A 416 -1.58 12.32 26.81
N GLU A 417 -0.53 13.09 26.58
CA GLU A 417 0.75 12.61 26.09
C GLU A 417 1.60 12.07 27.26
N HIS A 418 1.91 10.78 27.26
CA HIS A 418 2.68 10.14 28.34
C HIS A 418 3.74 9.19 27.79
N ASN A 419 4.83 9.01 28.53
CA ASN A 419 5.87 8.01 28.25
C ASN A 419 6.54 8.13 26.86
N ASN A 420 6.43 9.30 26.21
CA ASN A 420 6.98 9.52 24.89
C ASN A 420 8.52 9.49 24.89
N ARG A 421 9.10 9.04 23.78
CA ARG A 421 10.55 8.94 23.58
C ARG A 421 10.95 9.68 22.31
N ILE A 422 11.65 10.80 22.46
CA ILE A 422 12.16 11.61 21.35
C ILE A 422 13.69 11.47 21.36
N VAL A 423 14.23 10.59 20.51
CA VAL A 423 15.62 10.14 20.65
C VAL A 423 16.40 10.08 19.33
N GLY A 424 17.58 10.69 19.26
CA GLY A 424 18.47 10.49 18.11
C GLY A 424 18.05 11.20 16.82
N ASN A 425 17.15 12.18 16.89
CA ASN A 425 16.68 12.92 15.71
C ASN A 425 17.66 14.05 15.34
N ALA A 426 17.75 14.38 14.05
CA ALA A 426 18.44 15.57 13.54
C ALA A 426 17.39 16.53 12.95
N VAL A 427 17.31 17.74 13.51
CA VAL A 427 16.16 18.62 13.26
C VAL A 427 16.60 20.05 12.95
N THR A 428 16.05 20.63 11.88
CA THR A 428 16.22 22.03 11.48
C THR A 428 14.85 22.68 11.27
N ALA A 429 14.40 23.49 12.23
CA ALA A 429 13.14 24.22 12.20
C ALA A 429 13.25 25.56 12.95
N SER A 430 12.18 26.34 12.94
CA SER A 430 12.11 27.58 13.74
C SER A 430 12.13 27.29 15.24
N ASN A 431 11.54 26.17 15.64
CA ASN A 431 11.70 25.53 16.94
C ASN A 431 11.98 24.06 16.65
N ASP A 432 13.18 23.58 16.92
CA ASP A 432 13.53 22.19 16.55
C ASP A 432 12.67 21.20 17.34
N CYS A 433 12.47 21.45 18.63
CA CYS A 433 11.54 20.67 19.44
C CYS A 433 10.83 21.54 20.48
N ARG A 434 9.51 21.37 20.61
CA ARG A 434 8.68 22.06 21.60
C ARG A 434 7.70 21.10 22.28
N LEU A 435 7.78 21.02 23.60
CA LEU A 435 6.87 20.22 24.42
C LEU A 435 6.02 21.14 25.31
N ILE A 436 4.70 21.11 25.12
CA ILE A 436 3.75 22.04 25.77
C ILE A 436 3.04 21.36 26.95
N THR A 437 2.71 20.08 26.79
CA THR A 437 1.89 19.26 27.69
C THR A 437 2.48 17.84 27.80
N GLY A 438 1.85 17.01 28.63
CA GLY A 438 2.22 15.61 28.83
C GLY A 438 3.18 15.37 29.99
N THR A 439 3.45 14.10 30.27
CA THR A 439 4.36 13.69 31.36
C THR A 439 5.34 12.61 30.89
N ASP A 440 6.38 12.37 31.69
CA ASP A 440 7.31 11.25 31.55
C ASP A 440 7.96 11.11 30.16
N THR A 441 8.11 12.25 29.47
CA THR A 441 8.75 12.31 28.15
C THR A 441 10.27 12.28 28.29
N ILE A 442 10.92 11.41 27.52
CA ILE A 442 12.37 11.29 27.41
C ILE A 442 12.84 11.98 26.13
N VAL A 443 13.78 12.91 26.26
CA VAL A 443 14.41 13.63 25.15
C VAL A 443 15.90 13.38 25.19
N ALA A 444 16.43 12.53 24.32
CA ALA A 444 17.81 12.08 24.42
C ALA A 444 18.58 12.01 23.10
N ASN A 445 19.88 12.33 23.11
CA ASN A 445 20.78 12.11 21.98
C ASN A 445 20.36 12.78 20.65
N ASN A 446 19.52 13.83 20.69
CA ASN A 446 19.09 14.54 19.48
C ASN A 446 20.09 15.63 19.08
N HIS A 447 19.99 16.11 17.83
CA HIS A 447 20.75 17.21 17.28
C HIS A 447 19.79 18.31 16.79
N TRP A 448 19.73 19.40 17.56
CA TRP A 448 18.95 20.61 17.27
C TRP A 448 19.84 21.60 16.51
N LEU A 449 19.58 21.77 15.21
CA LEU A 449 20.49 22.45 14.29
C LEU A 449 20.20 23.95 14.15
N GLN A 450 19.02 24.44 14.54
CA GLN A 450 18.63 25.83 14.30
C GLN A 450 17.76 26.42 15.42
N GLY A 451 16.52 25.93 15.56
CA GLY A 451 15.53 26.51 16.47
C GLY A 451 15.71 26.11 17.94
N GLY A 452 16.50 25.06 18.20
CA GLY A 452 16.77 24.55 19.53
C GLY A 452 15.58 23.84 20.19
N PHE A 453 15.79 23.42 21.43
CA PHE A 453 14.80 22.73 22.26
C PHE A 453 14.12 23.69 23.25
N SER A 454 12.79 23.54 23.42
CA SER A 454 12.00 24.23 24.44
C SER A 454 10.95 23.30 25.07
N THR A 455 10.65 23.49 26.36
CA THR A 455 9.61 22.72 27.06
C THR A 455 8.88 23.57 28.10
N LEU A 456 7.59 23.26 28.32
CA LEU A 456 6.75 23.76 29.40
C LEU A 456 6.38 22.65 30.42
N VAL A 457 6.90 21.44 30.21
CA VAL A 457 6.68 20.27 31.08
C VAL A 457 7.99 19.64 31.52
N ASP A 458 7.93 18.89 32.62
CA ASP A 458 9.05 18.11 33.14
C ASP A 458 9.45 17.02 32.13
N VAL A 459 10.74 16.94 31.81
CA VAL A 459 11.28 15.95 30.88
C VAL A 459 12.60 15.36 31.36
N ALA A 460 12.90 14.13 30.94
CA ALA A 460 14.24 13.58 31.06
C ALA A 460 15.08 13.99 29.84
N TYR A 461 15.87 15.06 29.98
CA TYR A 461 16.71 15.61 28.90
C TYR A 461 18.18 15.19 29.05
N THR A 462 18.70 14.37 28.12
CA THR A 462 20.08 13.82 28.19
C THR A 462 20.84 13.85 26.86
N ASN A 463 22.13 14.20 26.88
CA ASN A 463 23.06 14.05 25.74
C ASN A 463 22.60 14.66 24.40
N ASN A 464 21.73 15.67 24.42
CA ASN A 464 21.32 16.37 23.19
C ASN A 464 22.37 17.44 22.81
N ILE A 465 22.54 17.67 21.51
CA ILE A 465 23.40 18.69 20.91
C ILE A 465 22.51 19.80 20.34
N GLY A 466 22.94 21.06 20.49
CA GLY A 466 22.22 22.23 19.99
C GLY A 466 21.69 23.12 21.11
N ASP A 467 21.14 24.26 20.72
CA ASP A 467 20.70 25.27 21.68
C ASP A 467 19.47 24.79 22.44
N VAL A 468 19.42 25.18 23.71
CA VAL A 468 18.24 25.05 24.53
C VAL A 468 17.67 26.46 24.68
N VAL A 469 16.56 26.72 24.00
CA VAL A 469 15.90 28.02 24.03
C VAL A 469 15.06 28.06 25.31
N ALA A 470 15.49 28.90 26.25
CA ALA A 470 14.99 28.94 27.62
C ALA A 470 13.46 29.01 27.70
N GLY A 471 12.83 27.84 27.91
CA GLY A 471 11.63 27.73 28.73
C GLY A 471 12.07 27.74 30.20
N SER A 472 11.31 28.41 31.06
CA SER A 472 11.62 28.66 32.47
C SER A 472 11.77 27.43 33.38
N ASP A 473 11.83 26.22 32.83
CA ASP A 473 11.63 24.96 33.55
C ASP A 473 12.51 23.81 33.01
N LEU A 474 13.74 24.13 32.59
CA LEU A 474 14.70 23.10 32.17
C LEU A 474 15.18 22.26 33.36
N LEU A 475 14.60 21.07 33.51
CA LEU A 475 15.11 19.99 34.36
C LEU A 475 16.19 19.21 33.62
N TYR A 476 17.46 19.42 33.96
CA TYR A 476 18.51 18.50 33.56
C TYR A 476 18.54 17.25 34.45
N SER A 477 18.80 16.12 33.80
CA SER A 477 18.75 14.77 34.34
C SER A 477 19.82 14.46 35.40
N LEU A 478 19.44 13.49 36.23
CA LEU A 478 20.19 12.77 37.27
C LEU A 478 21.63 12.37 36.90
N SER A 479 22.61 13.01 37.54
CA SER A 479 23.69 12.27 38.18
C SER A 479 23.28 12.06 39.65
N GLY A 480 22.55 10.98 39.91
CA GLY A 480 22.23 10.49 41.26
C GLY A 480 21.39 11.41 42.16
N THR A 481 20.10 11.09 42.27
CA THR A 481 19.13 11.53 43.30
C THR A 481 18.64 12.98 43.35
N ARG A 482 19.21 13.97 42.66
CA ARG A 482 18.77 15.38 42.80
C ARG A 482 18.51 16.05 41.45
N ARG A 483 17.37 16.74 41.35
CA ARG A 483 16.95 17.52 40.18
C ARG A 483 17.77 18.80 40.08
N THR A 484 18.13 19.21 38.87
CA THR A 484 18.72 20.54 38.60
C THR A 484 17.82 21.29 37.63
N LEU A 485 17.31 22.45 38.04
CA LEU A 485 16.41 23.33 37.31
C LEU A 485 17.11 24.64 36.92
N HIS A 486 16.58 25.39 35.95
CA HIS A 486 16.99 26.75 35.65
C HIS A 486 15.79 27.71 35.62
N LYS A 487 15.65 28.60 36.62
CA LYS A 487 14.52 29.55 36.75
C LYS A 487 14.96 30.93 37.24
N THR A 488 14.17 31.96 36.98
CA THR A 488 14.40 33.32 37.50
C THR A 488 14.00 33.49 38.97
N SER A 489 13.32 32.50 39.58
CA SER A 489 12.95 32.45 41.00
C SER A 489 12.93 31.02 41.52
N ALA A 490 12.94 30.84 42.85
CA ALA A 490 12.68 29.52 43.45
C ALA A 490 11.34 28.94 42.95
N PRO A 491 11.23 27.61 42.74
CA PRO A 491 9.98 26.96 42.31
C PRO A 491 8.79 27.20 43.25
N ALA A 492 7.63 27.53 42.67
CA ALA A 492 6.37 27.76 43.38
C ALA A 492 5.34 26.62 43.22
N SER A 493 5.58 25.68 42.31
CA SER A 493 4.76 24.50 42.01
C SER A 493 5.66 23.35 41.56
N GLY A 494 5.15 22.10 41.57
CA GLY A 494 5.92 20.87 41.31
C GLY A 494 6.21 20.10 42.61
N THR A 495 6.68 18.85 42.56
CA THR A 495 7.09 18.07 43.77
C THR A 495 8.61 17.93 43.76
N TYR A 496 9.30 18.28 44.85
CA TYR A 496 10.77 18.30 44.89
C TYR A 496 11.33 17.55 46.08
N ALA A 497 12.51 16.97 45.90
CA ALA A 497 13.26 16.29 46.95
C ALA A 497 14.24 17.26 47.61
N ARG A 498 14.58 17.01 48.89
CA ARG A 498 15.67 17.72 49.56
C ARG A 498 16.96 17.52 48.75
N GLY A 499 17.59 18.63 48.39
CA GLY A 499 18.83 18.68 47.64
C GLY A 499 18.65 19.00 46.17
N ASP A 500 17.42 19.07 45.65
CA ASP A 500 17.18 19.61 44.32
C ASP A 500 17.71 21.05 44.21
N VAL A 501 18.26 21.40 43.06
CA VAL A 501 18.95 22.67 42.79
C VAL A 501 18.21 23.42 41.69
N CYS A 502 18.10 24.74 41.80
CA CYS A 502 17.55 25.62 40.78
C CYS A 502 18.56 26.75 40.52
N TRP A 503 19.21 26.78 39.36
CA TRP A 503 20.13 27.85 38.96
C TRP A 503 19.38 29.03 38.36
N SER A 504 19.85 30.24 38.60
CA SER A 504 19.41 31.43 37.85
C SER A 504 19.99 31.37 36.43
N PRO A 505 19.21 31.61 35.37
CA PRO A 505 19.73 31.70 34.00
C PRO A 505 20.56 32.99 33.78
N THR A 506 20.48 33.95 34.69
CA THR A 506 21.21 35.23 34.64
C THR A 506 21.91 35.50 35.97
N PRO A 507 22.93 34.70 36.33
CA PRO A 507 23.69 34.94 37.55
C PRO A 507 24.40 36.30 37.46
N SER A 508 24.42 37.05 38.56
CA SER A 508 25.08 38.36 38.65
C SER A 508 26.12 38.36 39.78
N ALA A 509 27.18 39.16 39.62
CA ALA A 509 28.17 39.37 40.66
C ALA A 509 27.51 39.94 41.92
N GLY A 510 27.82 39.37 43.09
CA GLY A 510 27.13 39.70 44.35
C GLY A 510 25.71 39.14 44.51
N GLY A 511 25.13 38.52 43.47
CA GLY A 511 23.82 37.89 43.49
C GLY A 511 23.88 36.39 43.83
N SER A 512 22.77 35.82 44.30
CA SER A 512 22.67 34.36 44.45
C SER A 512 22.66 33.71 43.06
N PRO A 513 23.51 32.70 42.80
CA PRO A 513 23.48 31.99 41.52
C PRO A 513 22.27 31.05 41.40
N GLY A 514 21.50 30.84 42.48
CA GLY A 514 20.32 29.96 42.45
C GLY A 514 19.70 29.68 43.82
N TRP A 515 18.96 28.58 43.92
CA TRP A 515 18.30 28.07 45.13
C TRP A 515 18.52 26.56 45.28
N VAL A 516 18.50 26.08 46.52
CA VAL A 516 18.53 24.66 46.86
C VAL A 516 17.31 24.30 47.72
N CYS A 517 16.66 23.18 47.41
CA CYS A 517 15.55 22.64 48.18
C CYS A 517 16.10 22.02 49.48
N VAL A 518 15.75 22.58 50.64
CA VAL A 518 16.21 22.12 51.96
C VAL A 518 15.19 21.19 52.66
N ALA A 519 13.95 21.15 52.17
CA ALA A 519 12.94 20.21 52.62
C ALA A 519 12.02 19.80 51.46
N ALA A 520 11.79 18.49 51.30
CA ALA A 520 10.94 17.96 50.24
C ALA A 520 9.48 18.43 50.37
N GLY A 521 8.75 18.52 49.27
CA GLY A 521 7.33 18.86 49.25
C GLY A 521 6.85 19.34 47.88
N SER A 522 5.63 19.87 47.82
CA SER A 522 5.06 20.44 46.60
C SER A 522 4.71 21.92 46.78
N PRO A 523 5.66 22.87 46.58
CA PRO A 523 6.96 22.78 45.88
C PRO A 523 8.21 22.54 46.73
N GLY A 524 8.08 22.19 48.01
CA GLY A 524 9.22 22.06 48.92
C GLY A 524 9.74 23.41 49.42
N THR A 525 10.70 23.39 50.34
CA THR A 525 11.26 24.61 50.95
C THR A 525 12.59 24.97 50.30
N TRP A 526 12.66 26.12 49.63
CA TRP A 526 13.85 26.57 48.90
C TRP A 526 14.64 27.64 49.66
N LYS A 527 15.96 27.55 49.62
CA LYS A 527 16.89 28.56 50.16
C LYS A 527 17.82 29.07 49.07
N ALA A 528 18.04 30.38 49.03
CA ALA A 528 19.03 30.98 48.14
C ALA A 528 20.42 30.41 48.45
N MET A 529 21.20 30.18 47.41
CA MET A 529 22.61 29.82 47.54
C MET A 529 23.44 31.02 48.03
N PRO A 530 24.67 30.78 48.51
CA PRO A 530 25.61 31.87 48.78
C PRO A 530 25.82 32.74 47.54
N ALA A 531 25.94 34.05 47.75
CA ALA A 531 26.18 35.01 46.68
C ALA A 531 27.49 34.73 45.94
N LEU A 532 27.49 34.99 44.63
CA LEU A 532 28.70 35.00 43.82
C LEU A 532 29.62 36.13 44.28
N ALA A 533 30.94 35.93 44.14
CA ALA A 533 31.91 36.98 44.39
C ALA A 533 31.57 38.23 43.55
N ALA A 534 31.75 39.40 44.16
CA ALA A 534 31.50 40.70 43.55
C ALA A 534 32.58 41.09 42.54
#